data_AF-A0A1W6YVX8-F1
#
_entry.id   AF-A0A1W6YVX8-F1
#
_cell.length_a   1.000
_cell.length_b   1.000
_cell.length_c   1.000
_cell.angle_alpha   90.00
_cell.angle_beta   90.00
_cell.angle_gamma   90.00
#
_symmetry.space_group_name_H-M   'P 1'
#
loop_
_entity.id
_entity.type
_entity.pdbx_description
1 polymer ?
#
loop_
_entity_poly.entity_id
_entity_poly.type
_entity_poly.pdbx_seq_one_letter_code
_entity_poly.pdbx_strand_id
1 'polypeptide(L)'
;MDLNKGGYSLPHNLVLAARLIGLDAQIYMASTYPTKLVSMRYPQCESLCEQSGVSVFHREPPPLSHAERLLKIMGVMKMLGLHYVMQRPDYTYMDPADGQDYYSFRELNNSWLKCYMDIGISILLKKS
;
A
#
# COMPACT_ATOMS: atom_id res chain seq x y z
N MET A 1 -13.73 -15.74 -2.99
CA MET A 1 -13.61 -14.77 -4.09
C MET A 1 -12.18 -14.85 -4.60
N ASP A 2 -11.98 -15.04 -5.90
CA ASP A 2 -10.65 -15.13 -6.53
C ASP A 2 -10.20 -13.72 -6.92
N LEU A 3 -9.22 -13.17 -6.21
CA LEU A 3 -8.78 -11.78 -6.38
C LEU A 3 -8.01 -11.57 -7.69
N ASN A 4 -7.55 -12.65 -8.36
CA ASN A 4 -7.03 -12.56 -9.73
C ASN A 4 -8.13 -12.16 -10.73
N LYS A 5 -9.40 -12.36 -10.39
CA LYS A 5 -10.56 -11.91 -11.19
C LYS A 5 -11.07 -10.53 -10.80
N GLY A 6 -10.56 -9.95 -9.71
CA GLY A 6 -11.00 -8.66 -9.18
C GLY A 6 -10.28 -7.44 -9.77
N GLY A 7 -9.34 -7.62 -10.69
CA GLY A 7 -8.60 -6.51 -11.30
C GLY A 7 -7.68 -5.75 -10.33
N TYR A 8 -7.33 -6.36 -9.19
CA TYR A 8 -6.50 -5.71 -8.19
C TYR A 8 -5.09 -5.49 -8.73
N SER A 9 -4.63 -4.24 -8.66
CA SER A 9 -3.22 -3.94 -8.94
C SER A 9 -2.39 -4.53 -7.80
N LEU A 10 -1.60 -5.55 -8.09
CA LEU A 10 -0.62 -6.08 -7.14
C LEU A 10 0.50 -5.03 -6.92
N PRO A 11 1.20 -5.06 -5.77
CA PRO A 11 2.21 -4.05 -5.44
C PRO A 11 3.28 -3.91 -6.53
N HIS A 12 3.75 -5.02 -7.10
CA HIS A 12 4.73 -5.01 -8.19
C HIS A 12 4.21 -4.25 -9.43
N ASN A 13 2.93 -4.38 -9.80
CA ASN A 13 2.36 -3.65 -10.93
C ASN A 13 2.35 -2.15 -10.68
N LEU A 14 2.06 -1.73 -9.44
CA LEU A 14 2.11 -0.31 -9.06
C LEU A 14 3.52 0.25 -9.07
N VAL A 15 4.51 -0.54 -8.65
CA VAL A 15 5.91 -0.12 -8.75
C VAL A 15 6.35 0.01 -10.21
N LEU A 16 5.99 -0.94 -11.07
CA LEU A 16 6.25 -0.83 -12.51
C LEU A 16 5.59 0.43 -13.09
N ALA A 17 4.33 0.68 -12.76
CA ALA A 17 3.62 1.88 -13.19
C ALA A 17 4.30 3.17 -12.70
N ALA A 18 4.73 3.22 -11.43
CA ALA A 18 5.45 4.36 -10.86
C ALA A 18 6.75 4.66 -11.64
N ARG A 19 7.52 3.62 -11.96
CA ARG A 19 8.74 3.76 -12.77
C ARG A 19 8.46 4.28 -14.17
N LEU A 20 7.40 3.81 -14.83
CA LEU A 20 7.01 4.27 -16.16
C LEU A 20 6.65 5.75 -16.21
N ILE A 21 6.18 6.32 -15.09
CA ILE A 21 5.89 7.76 -14.97
C ILE A 21 7.06 8.57 -14.36
N GLY A 22 8.26 7.99 -14.25
CA GLY A 22 9.46 8.69 -13.77
C GLY A 22 9.53 8.88 -12.25
N LEU A 23 8.90 7.99 -11.49
CA LEU A 23 9.04 7.92 -10.03
C LEU A 23 9.97 6.77 -9.63
N ASP A 24 10.73 6.99 -8.56
CA ASP A 24 11.38 5.90 -7.83
C ASP A 24 10.41 5.31 -6.82
N ALA A 25 10.55 4.00 -6.57
CA ALA A 25 9.63 3.23 -5.78
C ALA A 25 10.36 2.15 -4.96
N GLN A 26 10.00 2.06 -3.68
CA GLN A 26 10.53 1.08 -2.73
C GLN A 26 9.40 0.44 -1.94
N ILE A 27 9.51 -0.84 -1.63
CA ILE A 27 8.48 -1.58 -0.88
C ILE A 27 8.94 -1.74 0.56
N TYR A 28 8.05 -1.44 1.50
CA TYR A 28 8.24 -1.66 2.93
C TYR A 28 7.19 -2.65 3.44
N MET A 29 7.66 -3.70 4.09
CA MET A 29 6.86 -4.75 4.71
C MET A 29 7.19 -4.78 6.21
N ALA A 30 6.39 -4.08 6.99
CA ALA A 30 6.50 -4.12 8.44
C ALA A 30 6.13 -5.52 8.97
N SER A 31 6.90 -6.01 9.94
CA SER A 31 6.73 -7.32 10.58
C SER A 31 5.52 -7.36 11.53
N THR A 32 4.33 -7.07 11.02
CA THR A 32 3.08 -7.08 11.80
C THR A 32 2.31 -8.39 11.58
N TYR A 33 1.39 -8.73 12.51
CA TYR A 33 0.56 -9.94 12.42
C TYR A 33 -0.26 -10.01 11.11
N PRO A 34 -0.86 -8.90 10.60
CA PRO A 34 -1.52 -8.88 9.30
C PRO A 34 -0.61 -9.21 8.11
N THR A 35 0.66 -8.77 8.11
CA THR A 35 1.60 -9.05 7.00
C THR A 35 1.82 -10.55 6.81
N LYS A 36 1.91 -11.32 7.90
CA LYS A 36 2.05 -12.79 7.82
C LYS A 36 0.81 -13.46 7.21
N LEU A 37 -0.38 -12.98 7.54
CA LEU A 37 -1.63 -13.48 6.94
C LEU A 37 -1.71 -13.14 5.45
N VAL A 38 -1.23 -11.96 5.05
CA VAL A 38 -1.14 -11.56 3.63
C VAL A 38 -0.13 -12.42 2.89
N SER A 39 1.08 -12.64 3.42
CA SER A 39 2.08 -13.52 2.79
C SER A 39 1.58 -14.97 2.70
N MET A 40 0.81 -15.46 3.68
CA MET A 40 0.16 -16.79 3.59
C MET A 40 -0.94 -16.83 2.52
N ARG A 41 -1.74 -15.77 2.40
CA ARG A 41 -2.85 -15.69 1.44
C ARG A 41 -2.36 -15.45 0.01
N TYR A 42 -1.24 -14.75 -0.15
CA TYR A 42 -0.64 -14.34 -1.42
C TYR A 42 0.88 -14.61 -1.45
N PRO A 43 1.29 -15.89 -1.39
CA PRO A 43 2.71 -16.26 -1.30
C PRO A 43 3.54 -15.81 -2.51
N GLN A 44 2.90 -15.63 -3.67
CA GLN A 44 3.55 -15.14 -4.88
C GLN A 44 3.80 -13.64 -4.87
N CYS A 45 3.10 -12.86 -4.04
CA CYS A 45 3.17 -11.40 -4.07
C CYS A 45 4.57 -10.90 -3.70
N GLU A 46 5.15 -11.49 -2.67
CA GLU A 46 6.51 -11.19 -2.19
C GLU A 46 7.55 -11.57 -3.26
N SER A 47 7.47 -12.79 -3.79
CA SER A 47 8.37 -13.25 -4.86
C SER A 47 8.28 -12.39 -6.13
N LEU A 48 7.08 -11.96 -6.52
CA LEU A 48 6.88 -11.05 -7.67
C LEU A 48 7.47 -9.66 -7.41
N CYS A 49 7.41 -9.17 -6.17
CA CYS A 49 8.04 -7.91 -5.78
C CYS A 49 9.58 -8.02 -5.84
N GLU A 50 10.15 -9.10 -5.30
CA GLU A 50 11.59 -9.37 -5.38
C GLU A 50 12.07 -9.50 -6.84
N GLN A 51 11.32 -10.22 -7.69
CA GLN A 51 11.65 -10.40 -9.11
C GLN A 51 11.51 -9.11 -9.93
N SER A 52 10.72 -8.13 -9.48
CA SER A 52 10.53 -6.86 -10.18
C SER A 52 11.73 -5.90 -10.09
N GLY A 53 12.83 -6.32 -9.46
CA GLY A 53 14.04 -5.50 -9.30
C GLY A 53 13.81 -4.28 -8.40
N VAL A 54 12.87 -4.39 -7.46
CA VAL A 54 12.49 -3.34 -6.51
C VAL A 54 13.09 -3.67 -5.16
N SER A 55 13.62 -2.66 -4.46
CA SER A 55 14.08 -2.86 -3.09
C SER A 55 12.89 -3.14 -2.17
N VAL A 56 12.89 -4.33 -1.56
CA VAL A 56 11.94 -4.73 -0.52
C VAL A 56 12.64 -4.65 0.83
N PHE A 57 12.05 -3.92 1.77
CA PHE A 57 12.57 -3.73 3.13
C PHE A 57 11.60 -4.33 4.16
N HIS A 58 12.07 -5.29 4.96
CA HIS A 58 11.27 -5.91 6.03
C HIS A 58 11.30 -5.09 7.32
N ARG A 59 10.79 -3.86 7.25
CA ARG A 59 10.70 -2.91 8.37
C ARG A 59 9.64 -1.84 8.06
N GLU A 60 9.28 -1.06 9.08
CA GLU A 60 8.50 0.16 8.88
C GLU A 60 9.25 1.14 7.95
N PRO A 61 8.52 1.92 7.12
CA PRO A 61 9.12 2.98 6.35
C PRO A 61 9.68 4.09 7.26
N PRO A 62 10.76 4.77 6.85
CA PRO A 62 11.24 5.94 7.57
C PRO A 62 10.20 7.08 7.52
N PRO A 63 10.32 8.11 8.38
CA PRO A 63 9.55 9.34 8.22
C PRO A 63 9.72 9.92 6.81
N LEU A 64 8.61 10.31 6.19
CA LEU A 64 8.60 10.79 4.81
C LEU A 64 9.11 12.23 4.74
N SER A 65 9.91 12.53 3.72
CA SER A 65 10.24 13.90 3.32
C SER A 65 9.09 14.56 2.52
N HIS A 66 9.12 15.88 2.35
CA HIS A 66 8.07 16.62 1.60
C HIS A 66 7.81 16.11 0.17
N ALA A 67 8.82 15.52 -0.48
CA ALA A 67 8.75 14.99 -1.84
C ALA A 67 8.32 13.51 -1.91
N GLU A 68 8.13 12.87 -0.77
CA GLU A 68 7.78 11.45 -0.66
C GLU A 68 6.29 11.26 -0.37
N ARG A 69 5.72 10.20 -0.93
CA ARG A 69 4.37 9.73 -0.62
C ARG A 69 4.43 8.24 -0.34
N LEU A 70 3.64 7.79 0.62
CA LEU A 70 3.56 6.39 0.95
C LEU A 70 2.21 5.85 0.51
N LEU A 71 2.21 4.98 -0.49
CA LEU A 71 1.01 4.25 -0.89
C LEU A 71 0.86 3.04 0.02
N LYS A 72 -0.01 3.16 1.02
CA LYS A 72 -0.30 2.11 1.98
C LYS A 72 -1.31 1.14 1.40
N ILE A 73 -1.04 -0.14 1.58
CA ILE A 73 -1.95 -1.21 1.22
C ILE A 73 -2.81 -1.50 2.44
N MET A 74 -4.11 -1.48 2.25
CA MET A 74 -5.12 -1.65 3.26
C MET A 74 -5.92 -2.92 2.98
N GLY A 75 -6.25 -3.68 4.02
CA GLY A 75 -7.26 -4.72 3.96
C GLY A 75 -8.66 -4.11 4.09
N VAL A 76 -9.57 -4.47 3.19
CA VAL A 76 -10.98 -4.04 3.24
C VAL A 76 -11.82 -5.13 3.89
N MET A 77 -12.76 -4.75 4.76
CA MET A 77 -13.75 -5.66 5.36
C MET A 77 -13.12 -6.92 5.97
N LYS A 78 -12.11 -6.76 6.85
CA LYS A 78 -11.34 -7.87 7.44
C LYS A 78 -10.67 -8.79 6.40
N MET A 79 -9.96 -8.22 5.41
CA MET A 79 -9.16 -8.93 4.39
C MET A 79 -9.96 -9.61 3.27
N LEU A 80 -11.21 -9.22 3.04
CA LEU A 80 -11.97 -9.70 1.88
C LEU A 80 -11.47 -9.11 0.56
N GLY A 81 -10.77 -7.97 0.63
CA GLY A 81 -10.09 -7.35 -0.50
C GLY A 81 -8.93 -6.46 -0.05
N LEU A 82 -8.21 -5.90 -1.01
CA LEU A 82 -7.16 -4.92 -0.79
C LEU A 82 -7.57 -3.57 -1.37
N HIS A 83 -7.11 -2.50 -0.74
CA HIS A 83 -7.30 -1.11 -1.17
C HIS A 83 -5.99 -0.33 -0.99
N TYR A 84 -5.82 0.74 -1.74
CA TYR A 84 -4.62 1.56 -1.67
C TYR A 84 -4.98 2.97 -1.22
N VAL A 85 -4.28 3.47 -0.21
CA VAL A 85 -4.47 4.81 0.34
C VAL A 85 -3.13 5.52 0.36
N MET A 86 -3.11 6.77 -0.07
CA MET A 86 -1.89 7.58 -0.01
C MET A 86 -1.76 8.23 1.36
N GLN A 87 -0.61 8.10 2.00
CA GLN A 87 -0.19 8.86 3.16
C GLN A 87 0.83 9.93 2.72
N ARG A 88 0.66 11.14 3.25
CA ARG A 88 1.54 12.29 3.04
C ARG A 88 2.51 12.47 4.22
N PRO A 89 3.55 13.31 4.07
CA PRO A 89 4.56 13.55 5.12
C PRO A 89 4.03 14.15 6.41
N ASP A 90 2.92 14.89 6.33
CA ASP A 90 2.21 15.48 7.47
C ASP A 90 1.23 14.50 8.13
N TYR A 91 1.32 13.20 7.82
CA TYR A 91 0.43 12.13 8.28
C TYR A 91 -1.03 12.28 7.85
N THR A 92 -1.34 13.17 6.89
CA THR A 92 -2.64 13.20 6.23
C THR A 92 -2.75 12.08 5.20
N TYR A 93 -3.98 11.73 4.84
CA TYR A 93 -4.31 10.66 3.91
C TYR A 93 -5.13 11.20 2.75
N MET A 94 -4.96 10.58 1.58
CA MET A 94 -5.86 10.73 0.44
C MET A 94 -6.34 9.36 0.01
N ASP A 95 -7.66 9.21 -0.14
CA ASP A 95 -8.28 7.98 -0.63
C ASP A 95 -8.58 8.11 -2.13
N PRO A 96 -7.90 7.37 -3.01
CA PRO A 96 -8.18 7.41 -4.44
C PRO A 96 -9.60 6.96 -4.82
N ALA A 97 -10.30 6.22 -3.95
CA ALA A 97 -11.65 5.74 -4.24
C ALA A 97 -12.68 6.87 -4.34
N ASP A 98 -12.50 7.95 -3.59
CA ASP A 98 -13.38 9.13 -3.63
C ASP A 98 -12.64 10.46 -3.85
N GLY A 99 -11.31 10.41 -3.94
CA GLY A 99 -10.46 11.58 -4.17
C GLY A 99 -10.41 12.54 -2.98
N GLN A 100 -10.87 12.13 -1.80
CA GLN A 100 -10.96 12.99 -0.63
C GLN A 100 -9.70 12.95 0.23
N ASP A 101 -9.45 14.07 0.90
CA ASP A 101 -8.38 14.25 1.87
C ASP A 101 -8.90 14.05 3.29
N TYR A 102 -8.06 13.45 4.13
CA TYR A 102 -8.35 13.13 5.52
C TYR A 102 -7.17 13.52 6.42
N TYR A 103 -7.45 14.15 7.55
CA TYR A 103 -6.43 14.57 8.50
C TYR A 103 -5.82 13.40 9.27
N SER A 104 -6.51 12.26 9.32
CA SER A 104 -6.03 11.08 10.03
C SER A 104 -6.61 9.78 9.48
N PHE A 105 -5.96 8.66 9.79
CA PHE A 105 -6.48 7.33 9.45
C PHE A 105 -7.83 7.03 10.12
N ARG A 106 -8.08 7.61 11.31
CA ARG A 106 -9.36 7.47 12.00
C ARG A 106 -10.49 8.15 11.22
N GLU A 107 -10.23 9.35 10.70
CA GLU A 107 -11.20 10.10 9.91
C GLU A 107 -11.50 9.41 8.58
N LEU A 108 -10.45 8.91 7.91
CA LEU A 108 -10.58 8.08 6.71
C LEU A 108 -11.52 6.87 6.93
N ASN A 109 -11.45 6.25 8.11
CA ASN A 109 -12.26 5.09 8.48
C ASN A 109 -13.56 5.44 9.23
N ASN A 110 -13.98 6.71 9.22
CA ASN A 110 -15.17 7.14 9.96
C ASN A 110 -16.50 6.84 9.22
N SER A 111 -16.50 5.85 8.32
CA SER A 111 -17.68 5.43 7.56
C SER A 111 -17.76 3.92 7.51
N TRP A 112 -18.98 3.39 7.60
CA TRP A 112 -19.27 1.96 7.44
C TRP A 112 -18.86 1.41 6.06
N LEU A 113 -18.77 2.29 5.05
CA LEU A 113 -18.28 1.95 3.72
C LEU A 113 -16.75 1.84 3.65
N LYS A 114 -16.03 2.46 4.59
CA LYS A 114 -14.57 2.52 4.67
C LYS A 114 -14.09 1.76 5.90
N CYS A 115 -14.10 0.44 5.78
CA CYS A 115 -13.60 -0.49 6.80
C CYS A 115 -12.20 -0.97 6.40
N TYR A 116 -11.21 -0.08 6.52
CA TYR A 116 -9.82 -0.36 6.19
C TYR A 116 -9.03 -0.79 7.42
N MET A 117 -8.12 -1.72 7.20
CA MET A 117 -7.14 -2.19 8.17
C MET A 117 -5.76 -2.05 7.54
N ASP A 118 -4.85 -1.36 8.21
CA ASP A 118 -3.45 -1.32 7.78
C ASP A 118 -2.87 -2.74 7.91
N ILE A 119 -2.32 -3.25 6.81
CA ILE A 119 -1.75 -4.60 6.75
C ILE A 119 -0.22 -4.61 6.82
N GLY A 120 0.42 -3.46 7.03
CA GLY A 120 1.87 -3.35 7.18
C GLY A 120 2.65 -3.46 5.87
N ILE A 121 2.00 -3.31 4.72
CA ILE A 121 2.67 -3.26 3.41
C ILE A 121 2.45 -1.87 2.82
N SER A 122 3.52 -1.28 2.30
CA SER A 122 3.46 0.04 1.68
C SER A 122 4.51 0.22 0.59
N ILE A 123 4.23 1.15 -0.32
CA ILE A 123 5.12 1.53 -1.42
C ILE A 123 5.50 2.99 -1.19
N LEU A 124 6.77 3.25 -0.92
CA LEU A 124 7.32 4.61 -0.90
C LEU A 124 7.54 5.07 -2.34
N LEU A 125 6.96 6.20 -2.69
CA LEU A 125 7.08 6.86 -3.98
C LEU A 125 7.82 8.18 -3.81
N LYS A 126 8.78 8.45 -4.69
CA LYS A 126 9.47 9.74 -4.76
C LYS A 126 9.83 10.08 -6.20
N LYS A 127 10.04 11.36 -6.48
CA LYS A 127 10.53 11.79 -7.79
C LYS A 127 11.97 11.28 -7.98
N SER A 128 12.24 10.70 -9.16
CA SER A 128 13.60 10.31 -9.57
C SER A 128 14.49 11.53 -9.81
#